data_AF-A0A087N4T5-F1
#
_entry.id   AF-A0A087N4T5-F1
#
_cell.length_a   1.000
_cell.length_b   1.000
_cell.length_c   1.000
_cell.angle_alpha   90.00
_cell.angle_beta   90.00
_cell.angle_gamma   90.00
#
_symmetry.space_group_name_H-M   'P 1'
#
loop_
_entity.id
_entity.type
_entity.pdbx_description
1 polymer ?
#
loop_
_entity_poly.entity_id
_entity_poly.type
_entity_poly.pdbx_seq_one_letter_code
_entity_poly.pdbx_strand_id
1 'polypeptide(L)'
;MNLQKLFEMQAALDAFIEKTQNITHDVFREKGLALLVELGELANETRCFKFWSTKGPSAREVILEEFVDSIHFMLSLGIMRELAFEEWQITEQSHNLTELFLRAQADIITFLNSPTENTYTAIWDSYALLAYNLGFTPEDIVRAYIAKNEENYARQRSGY
;
A
#
# COMPACT_ATOMS: atom_id res chain seq x y z
N MET A 1 8.57 -12.27 2.24
CA MET A 1 9.61 -11.22 2.37
C MET A 1 9.69 -10.78 3.82
N ASN A 2 10.87 -10.30 4.23
CA ASN A 2 11.05 -9.67 5.53
C ASN A 2 10.64 -8.18 5.42
N LEU A 3 9.71 -7.74 6.27
CA LEU A 3 9.17 -6.38 6.29
C LEU A 3 9.90 -5.44 7.26
N GLN A 4 10.77 -5.95 8.14
CA GLN A 4 11.43 -5.15 9.17
C GLN A 4 12.14 -3.93 8.58
N LYS A 5 12.92 -4.14 7.52
CA LYS A 5 13.61 -3.06 6.81
C LYS A 5 12.63 -2.03 6.22
N LEU A 6 11.48 -2.47 5.71
CA LEU A 6 10.47 -1.60 5.11
C LEU A 6 9.79 -0.74 6.19
N PHE A 7 9.46 -1.32 7.35
CA PHE A 7 8.96 -0.57 8.50
C PHE A 7 9.96 0.49 8.98
N GLU A 8 11.26 0.14 9.10
CA GLU A 8 12.31 1.10 9.48
C GLU A 8 12.43 2.26 8.48
N MET A 9 12.40 1.95 7.17
CA MET A 9 12.45 2.96 6.11
C MET A 9 11.21 3.86 6.12
N GLN A 10 10.01 3.29 6.34
CA GLN A 10 8.78 4.08 6.42
C GLN A 10 8.77 4.97 7.66
N ALA A 11 9.17 4.47 8.83
CA ALA A 11 9.21 5.25 10.06
C ALA A 11 10.14 6.46 9.92
N ALA A 12 11.29 6.28 9.27
CA ALA A 12 12.21 7.38 8.99
C ALA A 12 11.62 8.41 8.02
N LEU A 13 10.91 7.95 6.97
CA LEU A 13 10.28 8.84 5.99
C LEU A 13 9.13 9.64 6.62
N ASP A 14 8.27 8.98 7.40
CA ASP A 14 7.17 9.61 8.12
C ASP A 14 7.68 10.69 9.07
N ALA A 15 8.68 10.37 9.90
CA ALA A 15 9.27 11.33 10.82
C ALA A 15 9.91 12.53 10.08
N PHE A 16 10.49 12.30 8.90
CA PHE A 16 11.03 13.36 8.06
C PHE A 16 9.93 14.27 7.50
N ILE A 17 8.84 13.71 6.98
CA ILE A 17 7.70 14.45 6.45
C ILE A 17 7.04 15.28 7.56
N GLU A 18 6.72 14.65 8.69
CA GLU A 18 6.05 15.31 9.82
C GLU A 18 6.85 16.51 10.32
N LYS A 19 8.18 16.35 10.44
CA LYS A 19 9.08 17.44 10.81
C LYS A 19 9.15 18.54 9.75
N THR A 20 9.25 18.17 8.46
CA THR A 20 9.41 19.12 7.36
C THR A 20 8.15 19.97 7.17
N GLN A 21 6.98 19.34 7.30
CA GLN A 21 5.67 19.97 7.09
C GLN A 21 5.05 20.51 8.39
N ASN A 22 5.76 20.43 9.52
CA ASN A 22 5.28 20.83 10.86
C ASN A 22 3.91 20.20 11.21
N ILE A 23 3.75 18.91 10.95
CA ILE A 23 2.53 18.17 11.28
C ILE A 23 2.54 17.90 12.79
N THR A 24 1.55 18.42 13.50
CA THR A 24 1.42 18.28 14.97
C THR A 24 0.11 17.61 15.41
N HIS A 25 -0.70 17.13 14.47
CA HIS A 25 -1.99 16.48 14.74
C HIS A 25 -1.93 15.00 14.34
N ASP A 26 -2.88 14.20 14.83
CA ASP A 26 -3.04 12.81 14.41
C ASP A 26 -3.53 12.77 12.96
N VAL A 27 -2.73 12.18 12.06
CA VAL A 27 -3.00 12.03 10.62
C VAL A 27 -3.50 10.64 10.24
N PHE A 28 -3.93 9.82 11.20
CA PHE A 28 -4.31 8.42 10.94
C PHE A 28 -5.46 8.31 9.92
N ARG A 29 -6.47 9.19 10.00
CA ARG A 29 -7.61 9.15 9.08
C ARG A 29 -7.21 9.69 7.70
N GLU A 30 -6.32 10.66 7.64
CA GLU A 30 -5.73 11.21 6.42
C GLU A 30 -4.90 10.16 5.68
N LYS A 31 -3.98 9.46 6.37
CA LYS A 31 -3.22 8.32 5.80
C LYS A 31 -4.14 7.16 5.41
N GLY A 32 -5.22 6.93 6.16
CA GLY A 32 -6.24 5.95 5.83
C GLY A 32 -7.00 6.28 4.54
N LEU A 33 -7.37 7.55 4.35
CA LEU A 33 -7.96 8.02 3.10
C LEU A 33 -6.96 7.92 1.95
N ALA A 34 -5.69 8.28 2.17
CA ALA A 34 -4.65 8.13 1.17
C ALA A 34 -4.53 6.66 0.70
N LEU A 35 -4.48 5.69 1.61
CA LEU A 35 -4.50 4.27 1.26
C LEU A 35 -5.72 3.85 0.41
N LEU A 36 -6.90 4.39 0.70
CA LEU A 36 -8.10 4.13 -0.13
C LEU A 36 -7.99 4.75 -1.52
N VAL A 37 -7.37 5.92 -1.64
CA VAL A 37 -7.09 6.57 -2.92
C VAL A 37 -6.09 5.75 -3.73
N GLU A 38 -4.95 5.37 -3.15
CA GLU A 38 -3.94 4.53 -3.81
C GLU A 38 -4.50 3.18 -4.26
N LEU A 39 -5.34 2.52 -3.45
CA LEU A 39 -6.03 1.29 -3.87
C LEU A 39 -6.93 1.54 -5.10
N GLY A 40 -7.59 2.70 -5.16
CA GLY A 40 -8.41 3.13 -6.29
C GLY A 40 -7.58 3.43 -7.54
N GLU A 41 -6.42 4.06 -7.39
CA GLU A 41 -5.46 4.33 -8.47
C GLU A 41 -4.90 3.01 -9.02
N LEU A 42 -4.46 2.10 -8.15
CA LEU A 42 -4.09 0.73 -8.51
C LEU A 42 -5.21 0.01 -9.28
N ALA A 43 -6.45 0.03 -8.79
CA ALA A 43 -7.59 -0.56 -9.49
C ALA A 43 -7.82 0.07 -10.87
N ASN A 44 -7.63 1.38 -10.98
CA ASN A 44 -7.80 2.13 -12.22
C ASN A 44 -6.80 1.73 -13.30
N GLU A 45 -5.55 1.46 -12.91
CA GLU A 45 -4.45 1.04 -13.80
C GLU A 45 -4.57 -0.41 -14.26
N THR A 46 -5.12 -1.30 -13.42
CA THR A 46 -5.48 -2.67 -13.86
C THR A 46 -6.68 -2.69 -14.80
N ARG A 47 -7.58 -1.71 -14.66
CA ARG A 47 -8.83 -1.59 -15.43
C ARG A 47 -9.76 -2.81 -15.33
N CYS A 48 -9.59 -3.67 -14.32
CA CYS A 48 -10.31 -4.94 -14.20
C CYS A 48 -11.84 -4.78 -14.08
N PHE A 49 -12.31 -3.61 -13.63
CA PHE A 49 -13.73 -3.28 -13.48
C PHE A 49 -14.35 -2.61 -14.72
N LYS A 50 -13.55 -2.19 -15.71
CA LYS A 50 -14.02 -1.39 -16.86
C LYS A 50 -14.62 -2.25 -17.97
N PHE A 51 -15.70 -2.98 -17.66
CA PHE A 51 -16.37 -3.93 -18.56
C PHE A 51 -16.93 -3.30 -19.86
N TRP A 52 -17.09 -1.98 -19.89
CA TRP A 52 -17.56 -1.22 -21.06
C TRP A 52 -16.43 -0.77 -22.00
N SER A 53 -15.19 -1.18 -21.76
CA SER A 53 -14.02 -0.74 -22.52
C SER A 53 -13.12 -1.91 -22.91
N THR A 54 -12.57 -1.86 -24.12
CA THR A 54 -11.61 -2.84 -24.64
C THR A 54 -10.15 -2.45 -24.42
N LYS A 55 -9.86 -1.25 -23.89
CA LYS A 55 -8.50 -0.83 -23.56
C LYS A 55 -7.97 -1.69 -22.41
N GLY A 56 -6.82 -2.35 -22.64
CA GLY A 56 -6.13 -3.18 -21.66
C GLY A 56 -5.45 -2.38 -20.54
N PRO A 57 -4.93 -3.08 -19.53
CA PRO A 57 -4.26 -2.48 -18.37
C PRO A 57 -3.05 -1.62 -18.78
N SER A 58 -2.61 -0.78 -17.86
CA SER A 58 -1.34 -0.06 -18.00
C SER A 58 -0.15 -1.01 -17.93
N ALA A 59 1.05 -0.49 -18.23
CA ALA A 59 2.27 -1.28 -18.14
C ALA A 59 2.46 -1.83 -16.71
N ARG A 60 3.09 -2.99 -16.59
CA ARG A 60 3.27 -3.69 -15.31
C ARG A 60 3.98 -2.82 -14.28
N GLU A 61 4.95 -2.03 -14.72
CA GLU A 61 5.74 -1.14 -13.89
C GLU A 61 4.89 -0.03 -13.27
N VAL A 62 3.93 0.50 -14.02
CA VAL A 62 2.97 1.50 -13.52
C VAL A 62 2.08 0.88 -12.44
N ILE A 63 1.52 -0.31 -12.70
CA ILE A 63 0.68 -1.01 -11.71
C ILE A 63 1.48 -1.36 -10.46
N LEU A 64 2.75 -1.75 -10.60
CA LEU A 64 3.63 -2.03 -9.47
C LEU A 64 3.93 -0.78 -8.65
N GLU A 65 4.07 0.38 -9.29
CA GLU A 65 4.24 1.67 -8.60
C GLU A 65 3.04 1.99 -7.72
N GLU A 66 1.82 1.94 -8.27
CA GLU A 66 0.57 2.16 -7.51
C GLU A 66 0.40 1.13 -6.37
N PHE A 67 0.84 -0.11 -6.61
CA PHE A 67 0.82 -1.15 -5.59
C PHE A 67 1.75 -0.82 -4.42
N VAL A 68 2.97 -0.33 -4.67
CA VAL A 68 3.90 0.03 -3.59
C VAL A 68 3.54 1.33 -2.89
N ASP A 69 2.85 2.26 -3.56
CA ASP A 69 2.27 3.46 -2.93
C ASP A 69 1.25 3.08 -1.84
N SER A 70 0.44 2.05 -2.11
CA SER A 70 -0.43 1.47 -1.08
C SER A 70 0.36 0.86 0.09
N ILE A 71 1.45 0.12 -0.19
CA ILE A 71 2.31 -0.47 0.86
C ILE A 71 2.93 0.61 1.76
N HIS A 72 3.32 1.77 1.22
CA HIS A 72 3.80 2.90 2.02
C HIS A 72 2.78 3.32 3.09
N PHE A 73 1.52 3.49 2.71
CA PHE A 73 0.48 3.87 3.67
C PHE A 73 0.09 2.74 4.62
N MET A 74 0.10 1.48 4.17
CA MET A 74 -0.13 0.33 5.05
C MET A 74 0.91 0.28 6.18
N LEU A 75 2.19 0.38 5.85
CA LEU A 75 3.28 0.41 6.83
C LEU A 75 3.14 1.60 7.78
N SER A 76 2.84 2.79 7.24
CA SER A 76 2.66 4.02 8.03
C SER A 76 1.54 3.88 9.05
N LEU A 77 0.40 3.31 8.63
CA LEU A 77 -0.74 3.06 9.51
C LEU A 77 -0.43 2.04 10.60
N GLY A 78 0.32 0.99 10.27
CA GLY A 78 0.82 0.02 11.24
C GLY A 78 1.70 0.67 12.30
N ILE A 79 2.68 1.48 11.88
CA ILE A 79 3.58 2.23 12.78
C ILE A 79 2.78 3.11 13.75
N MET A 80 1.79 3.86 13.25
CA MET A 80 0.95 4.74 14.08
C MET A 80 0.07 4.00 15.10
N ARG A 81 -0.08 2.68 14.96
CA ARG A 81 -0.89 1.84 15.86
C ARG A 81 -0.05 0.80 16.59
N GLU A 82 1.27 0.89 16.49
CA GLU A 82 2.22 -0.08 17.06
C GLU A 82 1.95 -1.52 16.57
N LEU A 83 1.47 -1.63 15.32
CA LEU A 83 1.19 -2.90 14.64
C LEU A 83 2.28 -3.16 13.60
N ALA A 84 3.10 -4.18 13.87
CA ALA A 84 4.15 -4.62 12.97
C ALA A 84 4.31 -6.14 13.05
N PHE A 85 4.83 -6.72 11.97
CA PHE A 85 5.19 -8.13 11.92
C PHE A 85 6.36 -8.31 10.96
N GLU A 86 7.15 -9.36 11.18
CA GLU A 86 8.44 -9.54 10.50
C GLU A 86 8.30 -10.14 9.11
N GLU A 87 7.35 -11.04 8.91
CA GLU A 87 7.20 -11.80 7.69
C GLU A 87 5.85 -11.62 7.03
N TRP A 88 5.89 -11.36 5.73
CA TRP A 88 4.71 -11.34 4.87
C TRP A 88 4.93 -12.24 3.66
N GLN A 89 3.93 -13.04 3.30
CA GLN A 89 4.01 -13.98 2.20
C GLN A 89 2.88 -13.75 1.20
N ILE A 90 3.21 -13.89 -0.08
CA ILE A 90 2.23 -13.84 -1.16
C ILE A 90 1.41 -15.12 -1.09
N THR A 91 0.09 -14.99 -1.15
CA THR A 91 -0.84 -16.12 -1.13
C THR A 91 -1.12 -16.55 -2.56
N GLU A 92 -0.63 -17.74 -2.94
CA GLU A 92 -0.76 -18.28 -4.30
C GLU A 92 -2.17 -18.81 -4.58
N GLN A 93 -3.12 -17.90 -4.76
CA GLN A 93 -4.50 -18.23 -5.04
C GLN A 93 -5.09 -17.32 -6.11
N SER A 94 -5.58 -17.94 -7.20
CA SER A 94 -6.26 -17.20 -8.27
C SER A 94 -7.63 -16.72 -7.81
N HIS A 95 -7.91 -15.44 -8.04
CA HIS A 95 -9.19 -14.79 -7.74
C HIS A 95 -9.56 -13.78 -8.83
N ASN A 96 -10.81 -13.33 -8.81
CA ASN A 96 -11.25 -12.19 -9.61
C ASN A 96 -10.69 -10.89 -9.02
N LEU A 97 -9.96 -10.10 -9.82
CA LEU A 97 -9.36 -8.84 -9.36
C LEU A 97 -10.40 -7.84 -8.83
N THR A 98 -11.55 -7.70 -9.48
CA THR A 98 -12.61 -6.78 -9.01
C THR A 98 -13.08 -7.14 -7.61
N GLU A 99 -13.31 -8.43 -7.33
CA GLU A 99 -13.68 -8.90 -5.98
C GLU A 99 -12.56 -8.68 -4.96
N LEU A 100 -11.30 -8.86 -5.36
CA LEU A 100 -10.15 -8.57 -4.48
C LEU A 100 -10.05 -7.09 -4.12
N PHE A 101 -10.26 -6.18 -5.07
CA PHE A 101 -10.27 -4.74 -4.79
C PHE A 101 -11.41 -4.34 -3.85
N LEU A 102 -12.62 -4.89 -4.06
CA LEU A 102 -13.74 -4.65 -3.16
C LEU A 102 -13.47 -5.17 -1.75
N ARG A 103 -12.88 -6.37 -1.63
CA ARG A 103 -12.45 -6.96 -0.36
C ARG A 103 -11.40 -6.09 0.32
N ALA A 104 -10.32 -5.72 -0.37
CA ALA A 104 -9.27 -4.87 0.16
C ALA A 104 -9.82 -3.53 0.68
N GLN A 105 -10.74 -2.92 -0.07
CA GLN A 105 -11.42 -1.70 0.34
C GLN A 105 -12.23 -1.89 1.64
N ALA A 106 -12.98 -2.99 1.75
CA ALA A 106 -13.73 -3.32 2.96
C ALA A 106 -12.82 -3.59 4.17
N ASP A 107 -11.71 -4.30 3.98
CA ASP A 107 -10.73 -4.59 5.03
C ASP A 107 -10.07 -3.28 5.53
N ILE A 108 -9.69 -2.39 4.62
CA ILE A 108 -9.14 -1.06 4.98
C ILE A 108 -10.17 -0.26 5.80
N ILE A 109 -11.41 -0.16 5.33
CA ILE A 109 -12.46 0.58 6.07
C ILE A 109 -12.69 -0.04 7.46
N THR A 110 -12.68 -1.37 7.55
CA THR A 110 -12.84 -2.09 8.82
C THR A 110 -11.71 -1.75 9.78
N PHE A 111 -10.46 -1.79 9.32
CA PHE A 111 -9.29 -1.39 10.11
C PHE A 111 -9.34 0.08 10.54
N LEU A 112 -9.73 0.99 9.65
CA LEU A 112 -9.83 2.42 9.98
C LEU A 112 -10.90 2.73 11.04
N ASN A 113 -11.87 1.84 11.22
CA ASN A 113 -12.90 1.94 12.26
C ASN A 113 -12.54 1.14 13.52
N SER A 114 -11.72 0.10 13.39
CA SER A 114 -11.26 -0.75 14.50
C SER A 114 -9.82 -1.21 14.25
N PRO A 115 -8.80 -0.43 14.65
CA PRO A 115 -7.40 -0.72 14.36
C PRO A 115 -6.85 -1.76 15.35
N THR A 116 -6.97 -3.03 14.98
CA THR A 116 -6.51 -4.18 15.76
C THR A 116 -5.52 -4.98 14.92
N GLU A 117 -4.76 -5.87 15.55
CA GLU A 117 -3.88 -6.78 14.81
C GLU A 117 -4.65 -7.59 13.76
N ASN A 118 -5.82 -8.14 14.10
CA ASN A 118 -6.63 -8.93 13.16
C ASN A 118 -7.11 -8.12 11.94
N THR A 119 -7.61 -6.91 12.17
CA THR A 119 -8.11 -6.06 11.08
C THR A 119 -6.97 -5.49 10.23
N TYR A 120 -5.78 -5.30 10.81
CA TYR A 120 -4.58 -4.93 10.07
C TYR A 120 -4.07 -6.08 9.20
N THR A 121 -3.95 -7.28 9.77
CA THR A 121 -3.56 -8.50 9.04
C THR A 121 -4.50 -8.79 7.86
N ALA A 122 -5.81 -8.54 8.01
CA ALA A 122 -6.76 -8.70 6.91
C ALA A 122 -6.43 -7.84 5.68
N ILE A 123 -5.92 -6.61 5.86
CA ILE A 123 -5.45 -5.77 4.75
C ILE A 123 -4.27 -6.46 4.05
N TRP A 124 -3.28 -6.93 4.82
CA TRP A 124 -2.09 -7.59 4.27
C TRP A 124 -2.42 -8.90 3.56
N ASP A 125 -3.40 -9.66 4.04
CA ASP A 125 -3.91 -10.86 3.36
C ASP A 125 -4.54 -10.51 2.01
N SER A 126 -5.36 -9.45 1.97
CA SER A 126 -5.95 -8.96 0.73
C SER A 126 -4.89 -8.47 -0.26
N TYR A 127 -3.85 -7.79 0.21
CA TYR A 127 -2.71 -7.39 -0.63
C TYR A 127 -1.83 -8.58 -1.06
N ALA A 128 -1.77 -9.66 -0.28
CA ALA A 128 -1.05 -10.88 -0.66
C ALA A 128 -1.71 -11.55 -1.86
N LEU A 129 -3.04 -11.57 -1.87
CA LEU A 129 -3.82 -12.06 -3.00
C LEU A 129 -3.69 -11.13 -4.21
N LEU A 130 -3.73 -9.81 -4.02
CA LEU A 130 -3.52 -8.85 -5.11
C LEU A 130 -2.14 -9.01 -5.74
N ALA A 131 -1.07 -9.12 -4.94
CA ALA A 131 0.30 -9.32 -5.43
C ALA A 131 0.40 -10.56 -6.33
N TYR A 132 -0.17 -11.69 -5.90
CA TYR A 132 -0.20 -12.91 -6.70
C TYR A 132 -0.95 -12.71 -8.03
N ASN A 133 -2.17 -12.16 -7.97
CA ASN A 133 -3.04 -12.02 -9.16
C ASN A 133 -2.57 -10.93 -10.13
N LEU A 134 -1.71 -10.01 -9.68
CA LEU A 134 -1.02 -9.02 -10.51
C LEU A 134 0.36 -9.51 -10.99
N GLY A 135 0.79 -10.70 -10.56
CA GLY A 135 2.05 -11.32 -10.99
C GLY A 135 3.28 -10.61 -10.43
N PHE A 136 3.20 -10.07 -9.21
CA PHE A 136 4.33 -9.46 -8.51
C PHE A 136 5.07 -10.50 -7.67
N THR A 137 6.40 -10.47 -7.74
CA THR A 137 7.24 -11.25 -6.85
C THR A 137 7.59 -10.45 -5.60
N PRO A 138 8.00 -11.10 -4.50
CA PRO A 138 8.49 -10.38 -3.34
C PRO A 138 9.66 -9.44 -3.66
N GLU A 139 10.54 -9.83 -4.57
CA GLU A 139 11.70 -9.05 -5.01
C GLU A 139 11.28 -7.80 -5.81
N ASP A 140 10.21 -7.89 -6.61
CA ASP A 140 9.66 -6.73 -7.32
C ASP A 140 9.15 -5.68 -6.35
N ILE A 141 8.34 -6.09 -5.38
CA ILE A 141 7.74 -5.21 -4.37
C ILE A 141 8.81 -4.52 -3.54
N VAL A 142 9.81 -5.27 -3.05
CA VAL A 142 10.89 -4.70 -2.24
C VAL A 142 11.71 -3.69 -3.04
N ARG A 143 12.05 -3.98 -4.31
CA ARG A 143 12.82 -3.05 -5.15
C ARG A 143 12.04 -1.78 -5.46
N ALA A 144 10.78 -1.92 -5.88
CA ALA A 144 9.92 -0.79 -6.20
C ALA A 144 9.66 0.08 -4.97
N TYR A 145 9.42 -0.53 -3.81
CA TYR A 145 9.26 0.20 -2.55
C TYR A 145 10.50 1.01 -2.19
N ILE A 146 11.70 0.42 -2.27
CA ILE A 146 12.95 1.14 -1.96
C ILE A 146 13.13 2.34 -2.91
N ALA A 147 12.92 2.13 -4.21
CA ALA A 147 13.03 3.20 -5.20
C ALA A 147 12.02 4.33 -4.93
N LYS A 148 10.76 3.99 -4.61
CA LYS A 148 9.72 4.97 -4.31
C LYS A 148 9.97 5.71 -3.00
N ASN A 149 10.51 5.02 -1.98
CA ASN A 149 10.95 5.64 -0.73
C ASN A 149 12.03 6.71 -0.98
N GLU A 150 13.06 6.38 -1.77
CA GLU A 150 14.13 7.33 -2.14
C GLU A 150 13.59 8.53 -2.93
N GLU A 151 12.67 8.28 -3.87
CA GLU A 151 12.00 9.33 -4.62
C GLU A 151 11.18 10.26 -3.70
N ASN A 152 10.42 9.70 -2.77
CA ASN A 152 9.62 10.48 -1.81
C ASN A 152 10.49 11.37 -0.92
N TYR A 153 11.67 10.89 -0.49
CA TYR A 153 12.66 11.75 0.17
C TYR A 153 13.14 12.89 -0.73
N ALA A 154 13.39 12.63 -2.01
CA ALA A 154 13.81 13.67 -2.95
C ALA A 154 12.70 14.72 -3.17
N ARG A 155 11.44 14.29 -3.32
CA ARG A 155 10.26 15.18 -3.46
C ARG A 155 10.14 16.11 -2.25
N GLN A 156 10.23 15.57 -1.03
CA GLN A 156 10.13 16.37 0.20
C GLN A 156 11.29 17.38 0.36
N ARG A 157 12.52 17.04 -0.07
CA ARG A 157 13.65 17.99 -0.07
C ARG A 157 13.48 19.13 -1.08
N SER A 158 12.72 18.90 -2.15
CA SER A 158 12.45 19.89 -3.20
C SER A 158 11.29 20.84 -2.87
N GLY A 159 10.62 20.64 -1.73
CA GLY A 159 9.51 21.49 -1.28
C GLY A 159 8.16 21.13 -1.89
N TYR A 160 7.99 19.87 -2.33
CA TYR A 160 6.68 19.30 -2.62
C TYR A 160 5.91 19.00 -1.34
#